data_AF-A0A349KTE0-F1
#
_entry.id   AF-A0A349KTE0-F1
#
_cell.length_a   1.000
_cell.length_b   1.000
_cell.length_c   1.000
_cell.angle_alpha   90.00
_cell.angle_beta   90.00
_cell.angle_gamma   90.00
#
_symmetry.space_group_name_H-M   'P 1'
#
loop_
_entity.id
_entity.type
_entity.pdbx_description
1 polymer ?
#
loop_
_entity_poly.entity_id
_entity_poly.type
_entity_poly.pdbx_seq_one_letter_code
_entity_poly.pdbx_strand_id
1 'polypeptide(L)'
;ALDEFARIRGDEETDLSGTARAAMAIQARADEADRFSRDIDNAEQAKLPRLSAARFAALDKKLNLVYRKIMDAAPPGAPGLVSQYATVTKDNVRHAQRAWLAYRDALVGFGVLRYPAIPASAWKAMLTERRIVQLSELLQ
;
A
#
# COMPACT_ATOMS: atom_id res chain seq x y z
N ALA A 1 -8.98 -10.25 2.34
CA ALA A 1 -7.96 -9.57 1.51
C ALA A 1 -7.41 -8.33 2.20
N LEU A 2 -8.26 -7.38 2.63
CA LEU A 2 -7.84 -6.25 3.47
C LEU A 2 -7.10 -6.70 4.73
N ASP A 3 -7.73 -7.57 5.53
CA ASP A 3 -7.14 -8.02 6.81
C ASP A 3 -5.75 -8.62 6.65
N GLU A 4 -5.54 -9.41 5.60
CA GLU A 4 -4.25 -10.04 5.32
C GLU A 4 -3.21 -9.00 4.90
N PHE A 5 -3.57 -8.06 4.03
CA PHE A 5 -2.68 -6.96 3.67
C PHE A 5 -2.32 -6.10 4.90
N ALA A 6 -3.32 -5.73 5.71
CA ALA A 6 -3.12 -4.93 6.91
C ALA A 6 -2.25 -5.63 7.96
N ARG A 7 -2.45 -6.95 8.14
CA ARG A 7 -1.62 -7.78 9.01
C ARG A 7 -0.18 -7.85 8.51
N ILE A 8 0.05 -8.18 7.24
CA ILE A 8 1.42 -8.22 6.67
C ILE A 8 2.10 -6.85 6.74
N ARG A 9 1.37 -5.75 6.48
CA ARG A 9 1.91 -4.39 6.64
C ARG A 9 2.39 -4.11 8.05
N GLY A 10 1.59 -4.44 9.05
CA GLY A 10 1.93 -4.24 10.45
C GLY A 10 3.08 -5.14 10.92
N ASP A 11 3.03 -6.42 10.57
CA ASP A 11 3.97 -7.43 11.07
C ASP A 11 5.32 -7.42 10.34
N GLU A 12 5.33 -7.04 9.05
CA GLU A 12 6.49 -7.26 8.17
C GLU A 12 7.01 -5.98 7.50
N GLU A 13 6.13 -5.01 7.20
CA GLU A 13 6.48 -3.78 6.48
C GLU A 13 6.44 -2.52 7.38
N THR A 14 6.56 -2.73 8.68
CA THR A 14 6.75 -1.70 9.71
C THR A 14 8.13 -1.87 10.32
N ASP A 15 8.83 -0.77 10.60
CA ASP A 15 10.09 -0.88 11.33
C ASP A 15 9.82 -1.32 12.77
N LEU A 16 10.37 -2.46 13.15
CA LEU A 16 10.19 -3.08 14.46
C LEU A 16 11.41 -2.88 15.37
N SER A 17 12.24 -1.90 15.04
CA SER A 17 13.28 -1.40 15.94
C SER A 17 12.67 -0.65 17.14
N GLY A 18 13.41 -0.57 18.24
CA GLY A 18 13.00 0.17 19.44
C GLY A 18 11.89 -0.48 20.29
N THR A 19 11.45 0.25 21.32
CA THR A 19 10.49 -0.25 22.33
C THR A 19 9.03 -0.06 21.92
N ALA A 20 8.75 0.83 20.96
CA ALA A 20 7.40 1.13 20.48
C ALA A 20 6.90 0.19 19.35
N ARG A 21 7.74 -0.76 18.90
CA ARG A 21 7.48 -1.64 17.75
C ARG A 21 6.09 -2.30 17.72
N ALA A 22 5.60 -2.78 18.87
CA ALA A 22 4.28 -3.42 18.95
C ALA A 22 3.14 -2.42 18.70
N ALA A 23 3.26 -1.22 19.25
CA ALA A 23 2.28 -0.16 19.02
C ALA A 23 2.30 0.31 17.55
N MET A 24 3.49 0.40 16.93
CA MET A 24 3.63 0.75 15.52
C MET A 24 2.99 -0.28 14.59
N ALA A 25 3.20 -1.58 14.83
CA ALA A 25 2.57 -2.65 14.06
C ALA A 25 1.03 -2.62 14.18
N ILE A 26 0.52 -2.42 15.40
CA ILE A 26 -0.93 -2.26 15.65
C ILE A 26 -1.47 -1.04 14.91
N GLN A 27 -0.77 0.09 14.98
CA GLN A 27 -1.18 1.32 14.29
C GLN A 27 -1.20 1.14 12.78
N ALA A 28 -0.17 0.54 12.19
CA ALA A 28 -0.11 0.28 10.75
C ALA A 28 -1.27 -0.60 10.28
N ARG A 29 -1.66 -1.61 11.06
CA ARG A 29 -2.85 -2.42 10.78
C ARG A 29 -4.14 -1.62 10.89
N ALA A 30 -4.29 -0.83 11.96
CA ALA A 30 -5.47 0.00 12.19
C ALA A 30 -5.64 1.05 11.07
N ASP A 31 -4.55 1.67 10.63
CA ASP A 31 -4.55 2.66 9.56
C ASP A 31 -5.14 2.13 8.25
N GLU A 32 -4.86 0.86 7.89
CA GLU A 32 -5.45 0.26 6.69
C GLU A 32 -6.96 0.03 6.83
N ALA A 33 -7.42 -0.38 8.01
CA ALA A 33 -8.85 -0.55 8.30
C ALA A 33 -9.60 0.80 8.28
N ASP A 34 -9.05 1.82 8.91
CA ASP A 34 -9.61 3.18 8.91
C ASP A 34 -9.64 3.77 7.50
N ARG A 35 -8.58 3.54 6.72
CA ARG A 35 -8.53 3.97 5.32
C ARG A 35 -9.59 3.26 4.48
N PHE A 36 -9.78 1.95 4.65
CA PHE A 36 -10.86 1.22 3.99
C PHE A 36 -12.23 1.82 4.33
N SER A 37 -12.52 2.06 5.61
CA SER A 37 -13.79 2.69 6.01
C SER A 37 -14.00 4.04 5.33
N ARG A 38 -12.97 4.90 5.32
CA ARG A 38 -13.02 6.20 4.63
C ARG A 38 -13.23 6.07 3.12
N ASP A 39 -12.65 5.07 2.48
CA ASP A 39 -12.82 4.82 1.05
C ASP A 39 -14.28 4.46 0.73
N ILE A 40 -14.93 3.66 1.60
CA ILE A 40 -16.35 3.32 1.48
C ILE A 40 -17.22 4.55 1.71
N ASP A 41 -16.98 5.32 2.78
CA ASP A 41 -17.76 6.53 3.08
C ASP A 41 -17.67 7.56 1.94
N ASN A 42 -16.47 7.74 1.36
CA ASN A 42 -16.27 8.62 0.23
C ASN A 42 -16.99 8.11 -1.02
N ALA A 43 -17.05 6.80 -1.25
CA ALA A 43 -17.78 6.22 -2.37
C ALA A 43 -19.29 6.39 -2.23
N GLU A 44 -19.85 6.15 -1.04
CA GLU A 44 -21.27 6.39 -0.73
C GLU A 44 -21.67 7.85 -0.96
N GLN A 45 -20.76 8.78 -0.65
CA GLN A 45 -20.98 10.22 -0.84
C GLN A 45 -20.63 10.72 -2.26
N ALA A 46 -20.29 9.82 -3.19
CA ALA A 46 -19.82 10.15 -4.54
C ALA A 46 -18.61 11.11 -4.57
N LYS A 47 -17.76 11.07 -3.53
CA LYS A 47 -16.57 11.92 -3.34
C LYS A 47 -15.28 11.30 -3.87
N LEU A 48 -15.32 10.07 -4.42
CA LEU A 48 -14.11 9.50 -4.98
C LEU A 48 -13.62 10.31 -6.19
N PRO A 49 -12.31 10.62 -6.28
CA PRO A 49 -11.80 11.42 -7.38
C PRO A 49 -12.03 10.68 -8.70
N ARG A 50 -12.56 11.40 -9.71
CA ARG A 50 -12.73 10.86 -11.06
C ARG A 50 -11.39 10.80 -11.79
N LEU A 51 -10.56 9.83 -11.42
CA LEU A 51 -9.24 9.63 -12.02
C LEU A 51 -9.38 8.85 -13.33
N SER A 52 -8.78 9.39 -14.39
CA SER A 52 -8.80 8.78 -15.72
C SER A 52 -7.90 7.55 -15.79
N ALA A 53 -8.15 6.69 -16.79
CA ALA A 53 -7.28 5.55 -17.08
C ALA A 53 -5.83 5.97 -17.37
N ALA A 54 -5.62 7.12 -18.02
CA ALA A 54 -4.30 7.69 -18.26
C ALA A 54 -3.59 8.03 -16.94
N ARG A 55 -4.31 8.59 -15.96
CA ARG A 55 -3.77 8.87 -14.63
C ARG A 55 -3.40 7.58 -13.90
N PHE A 56 -4.25 6.56 -13.94
CA PHE A 56 -3.91 5.24 -13.38
C PHE A 56 -2.63 4.67 -14.01
N ALA A 57 -2.50 4.70 -15.34
CA ALA A 57 -1.31 4.19 -16.02
C ALA A 57 -0.02 4.94 -15.61
N ALA A 58 -0.09 6.25 -15.41
CA ALA A 58 1.05 7.03 -14.91
C ALA A 58 1.43 6.64 -13.47
N LEU A 59 0.43 6.40 -12.62
CA LEU A 59 0.62 5.97 -11.24
C LEU A 59 1.19 4.56 -11.16
N ASP A 60 0.70 3.63 -11.97
CA ASP A 60 1.22 2.26 -12.01
C ASP A 60 2.70 2.23 -12.43
N LYS A 61 3.08 3.04 -13.42
CA LYS A 61 4.50 3.24 -13.77
C LYS A 61 5.31 3.78 -12.59
N LYS A 62 4.78 4.77 -11.86
CA LYS A 62 5.43 5.35 -10.67
C LYS A 62 5.58 4.30 -9.55
N LEU A 63 4.54 3.51 -9.29
CA LEU A 63 4.57 2.42 -8.31
C LEU A 63 5.68 1.42 -8.63
N ASN A 64 5.74 0.95 -9.87
CA ASN A 64 6.77 0.02 -10.32
C ASN A 64 8.18 0.62 -10.26
N LEU A 65 8.33 1.92 -10.46
CA LEU A 65 9.61 2.61 -10.30
C LEU A 65 10.03 2.68 -8.83
N VAL A 66 9.12 3.05 -7.92
CA VAL A 66 9.43 3.08 -6.47
C VAL A 66 9.73 1.69 -5.95
N TYR A 67 8.94 0.69 -6.34
CA TYR A 67 9.18 -0.70 -5.97
C TYR A 67 10.56 -1.19 -6.43
N ARG A 68 10.97 -0.89 -7.68
CA ARG A 68 12.31 -1.23 -8.16
C ARG A 68 13.42 -0.55 -7.34
N LYS A 69 13.27 0.73 -7.01
CA LYS A 69 14.23 1.44 -6.14
C LYS A 69 14.44 0.72 -4.80
N ILE A 70 13.37 0.20 -4.20
CA ILE A 70 13.46 -0.59 -2.95
C ILE A 70 14.19 -1.91 -3.18
N MET A 71 13.90 -2.62 -4.28
CA MET A 71 14.56 -3.89 -4.59
C MET A 71 16.05 -3.71 -4.92
N ASP A 72 16.40 -2.58 -5.52
CA ASP A 72 17.78 -2.23 -5.90
C ASP A 72 18.57 -1.60 -4.75
N ALA A 73 17.91 -1.20 -3.66
CA ALA A 73 18.57 -0.64 -2.48
C ALA A 73 19.59 -1.64 -1.91
N ALA A 74 20.82 -1.21 -1.68
CA ALA A 74 21.88 -2.05 -1.13
C ALA A 74 22.61 -1.29 -0.02
N PRO A 75 21.98 -1.13 1.16
CA PRO A 75 22.61 -0.43 2.26
C PRO A 75 23.92 -1.12 2.68
N PRO A 76 25.00 -0.35 2.96
CA PRO A 76 26.27 -0.90 3.44
C PRO A 76 26.09 -1.83 4.64
N GLY A 77 26.63 -3.05 4.54
CA GLY A 77 26.54 -4.05 5.61
C GLY A 77 25.17 -4.73 5.77
N ALA A 78 24.16 -4.38 4.97
CA ALA A 78 22.81 -4.93 5.08
C ALA A 78 22.07 -5.11 3.73
N PRO A 79 22.63 -5.81 2.73
CA PRO A 79 22.11 -5.84 1.35
C PRO A 79 20.69 -6.44 1.18
N GLY A 80 20.17 -7.14 2.19
CA GLY A 80 18.81 -7.69 2.22
C GLY A 80 17.76 -6.74 2.81
N LEU A 81 18.19 -5.67 3.49
CA LEU A 81 17.31 -4.66 4.09
C LEU A 81 16.98 -3.55 3.08
N VAL A 82 15.87 -2.88 3.32
CA VAL A 82 15.48 -1.70 2.55
C VAL A 82 16.27 -0.45 2.98
N SER A 83 16.63 -0.37 4.26
CA SER A 83 17.45 0.68 4.86
C SER A 83 18.39 0.08 5.92
N GLN A 84 19.55 0.69 6.14
CA GLN A 84 20.52 0.23 7.16
C GLN A 84 20.04 0.47 8.60
N TYR A 85 18.98 1.27 8.78
CA TYR A 85 18.45 1.66 10.08
C TYR A 85 17.08 1.04 10.40
N ALA A 86 16.54 0.21 9.51
CA ALA A 86 15.21 -0.39 9.65
C ALA A 86 15.28 -1.92 9.66
N THR A 87 14.26 -2.59 10.19
CA THR A 87 14.17 -4.06 10.18
C THR A 87 13.52 -4.64 8.92
N VAL A 88 12.97 -3.80 8.04
CA VAL A 88 12.19 -4.24 6.88
C VAL A 88 13.11 -4.82 5.81
N THR A 89 12.83 -6.06 5.39
CA THR A 89 13.58 -6.74 4.32
C THR A 89 12.90 -6.60 2.96
N LYS A 90 13.66 -6.85 1.88
CA LYS A 90 13.09 -6.92 0.52
C LYS A 90 12.03 -8.03 0.37
N ASP A 91 12.16 -9.13 1.12
CA ASP A 91 11.16 -10.20 1.12
C ASP A 91 9.86 -9.77 1.78
N ASN A 92 9.93 -9.00 2.87
CA ASN A 92 8.74 -8.42 3.49
C ASN A 92 8.00 -7.49 2.53
N VAL A 93 8.72 -6.62 1.81
CA VAL A 93 8.12 -5.74 0.80
C VAL A 93 7.51 -6.55 -0.35
N ARG A 94 8.18 -7.62 -0.81
CA ARG A 94 7.61 -8.54 -1.82
C ARG A 94 6.30 -9.16 -1.34
N HIS A 95 6.27 -9.63 -0.10
CA HIS A 95 5.10 -10.28 0.48
C HIS A 95 3.94 -9.29 0.64
N ALA A 96 4.20 -8.12 1.24
CA ALA A 96 3.24 -7.04 1.39
C ALA A 96 2.70 -6.55 0.04
N GLN A 97 3.56 -6.43 -0.98
CA GLN A 97 3.14 -6.02 -2.32
C GLN A 97 2.19 -7.04 -2.98
N ARG A 98 2.41 -8.34 -2.78
CA ARG A 98 1.49 -9.39 -3.29
C ARG A 98 0.14 -9.35 -2.59
N ALA A 99 0.14 -9.22 -1.25
CA ALA A 99 -1.09 -9.07 -0.48
C ALA A 99 -1.85 -7.79 -0.86
N TRP A 100 -1.13 -6.69 -1.09
CA TRP A 100 -1.70 -5.44 -1.57
C TRP A 100 -2.39 -5.59 -2.93
N LEU A 101 -1.78 -6.30 -3.88
CA LEU A 101 -2.39 -6.56 -5.20
C LEU A 101 -3.72 -7.33 -5.06
N ALA A 102 -3.74 -8.37 -4.21
CA ALA A 102 -4.96 -9.13 -3.94
C ALA A 102 -6.05 -8.27 -3.28
N TYR A 103 -5.67 -7.42 -2.32
CA TYR A 103 -6.58 -6.45 -1.72
C TYR A 103 -7.12 -5.43 -2.74
N ARG A 104 -6.24 -4.82 -3.54
CA ARG A 104 -6.60 -3.85 -4.57
C ARG A 104 -7.61 -4.44 -5.54
N ASP A 105 -7.34 -5.64 -6.04
CA ASP A 105 -8.20 -6.28 -7.05
C ASP A 105 -9.57 -6.65 -6.45
N ALA A 106 -9.60 -7.14 -5.21
CA ALA A 106 -10.85 -7.41 -4.49
C ALA A 106 -11.68 -6.13 -4.25
N LEU A 107 -11.04 -5.05 -3.80
CA LEU A 107 -11.74 -3.78 -3.55
C LEU A 107 -12.23 -3.13 -4.84
N VAL A 108 -11.45 -3.17 -5.92
CA VAL A 108 -11.90 -2.70 -7.23
C VAL A 108 -13.10 -3.50 -7.72
N GLY A 109 -13.08 -4.83 -7.57
CA GLY A 109 -14.19 -5.70 -7.93
C GLY A 109 -15.47 -5.35 -7.16
N PHE A 110 -15.37 -5.20 -5.83
CA PHE A 110 -16.47 -4.73 -4.99
C PHE A 110 -16.96 -3.34 -5.43
N GLY A 111 -16.03 -2.39 -5.62
CA GLY A 111 -16.34 -1.00 -5.91
C GLY A 111 -17.10 -0.81 -7.22
N VAL A 112 -16.72 -1.54 -8.27
CA VAL A 112 -17.41 -1.48 -9.58
C VAL A 112 -18.83 -2.05 -9.50
N LEU A 113 -19.05 -3.09 -8.70
CA LEU A 113 -20.38 -3.70 -8.52
C LEU A 113 -21.31 -2.81 -7.68
N ARG A 114 -20.80 -2.26 -6.57
CA ARG A 114 -21.61 -1.48 -5.62
C ARG A 114 -21.77 -0.01 -6.03
N TYR A 115 -20.78 0.55 -6.73
CA TYR A 115 -20.72 1.95 -7.15
C TYR A 115 -20.42 2.06 -8.66
N PRO A 116 -21.35 1.65 -9.55
CA PRO A 116 -21.10 1.55 -10.99
C PRO A 116 -20.80 2.89 -11.66
N ALA A 117 -21.17 4.02 -11.04
CA ALA A 117 -20.83 5.37 -11.52
C ALA A 117 -19.34 5.71 -11.34
N ILE A 118 -18.60 4.94 -10.54
CA ILE A 118 -17.18 5.14 -10.26
C ILE A 118 -16.38 4.12 -11.08
N PRO A 119 -15.62 4.56 -12.09
CA PRO A 119 -14.90 3.64 -12.96
C PRO A 119 -13.81 2.89 -12.20
N ALA A 120 -13.50 1.67 -12.63
CA ALA A 120 -12.42 0.85 -12.05
C ALA A 120 -11.06 1.59 -11.99
N SER A 121 -10.79 2.49 -12.96
CA SER A 121 -9.57 3.30 -12.99
C SER A 121 -9.45 4.24 -11.79
N ALA A 122 -10.57 4.76 -11.28
CA ALA A 122 -10.58 5.67 -10.12
C ALA A 122 -10.15 4.92 -8.85
N TRP A 123 -10.76 3.76 -8.59
CA TRP A 123 -10.39 2.86 -7.49
C TRP A 123 -8.91 2.46 -7.56
N LYS A 124 -8.47 1.99 -8.73
CA LYS A 124 -7.07 1.58 -8.93
C LYS A 124 -6.10 2.73 -8.72
N ALA A 125 -6.40 3.92 -9.25
CA ALA A 125 -5.54 5.09 -9.12
C ALA A 125 -5.40 5.54 -7.66
N MET A 126 -6.51 5.66 -6.93
CA MET A 126 -6.51 6.03 -5.51
C MET A 126 -5.66 5.06 -4.66
N LEU A 127 -5.87 3.76 -4.83
CA LEU A 127 -5.13 2.73 -4.08
C LEU A 127 -3.65 2.73 -4.46
N THR A 128 -3.32 2.99 -5.72
CA THR A 128 -1.94 3.07 -6.22
C THR A 128 -1.22 4.30 -5.68
N GLU A 129 -1.88 5.47 -5.63
CA GLU A 129 -1.32 6.68 -5.00
C GLU A 129 -0.95 6.43 -3.54
N ARG A 130 -1.85 5.81 -2.79
CA ARG A 130 -1.59 5.42 -1.39
C ARG A 130 -0.39 4.49 -1.27
N ARG A 131 -0.34 3.42 -2.09
CA ARG A 131 0.75 2.45 -2.02
C ARG A 131 2.10 3.06 -2.38
N ILE A 132 2.14 4.00 -3.31
CA ILE A 132 3.35 4.77 -3.64
C ILE A 132 3.89 5.50 -2.41
N VAL A 133 3.01 6.16 -1.65
CA VAL A 133 3.40 6.88 -0.43
C VAL A 133 4.01 5.90 0.57
N GLN A 134 3.30 4.82 0.86
CA GLN A 134 3.73 3.77 1.79
C GLN A 134 5.10 3.16 1.43
N LEU A 135 5.32 2.86 0.15
CA LEU A 135 6.60 2.34 -0.31
C LEU A 135 7.71 3.41 -0.23
N SER A 136 7.38 4.68 -0.48
CA SER A 136 8.37 5.75 -0.44
C SER A 136 8.82 6.07 0.98
N GLU A 137 7.97 5.86 1.99
CA GLU A 137 8.31 6.00 3.41
C GLU A 137 9.39 4.99 3.85
N LEU A 138 9.45 3.81 3.23
CA LEU A 138 10.49 2.80 3.51
C LEU A 138 11.89 3.19 3.03
N LEU A 139 11.99 4.17 2.13
CA LEU A 139 13.24 4.65 1.56
C LEU A 139 13.83 5.85 2.33
N GLN A 140 13.11 6.35 3.34
CA GLN A 140 13.57 7.45 4.21
C GLN A 140 14.38 6.88 5.38
#